data_AF-A0AA35LIV8-F1
#
_entry.id   AF-A0AA35LIV8-F1
#
_cell.length_a   1.000
_cell.length_b   1.000
_cell.length_c   1.000
_cell.angle_alpha   90.00
_cell.angle_beta   90.00
_cell.angle_gamma   90.00
#
_symmetry.space_group_name_H-M   'P 1'
#
loop_
_entity.id
_entity.type
_entity.pdbx_description
1 polymer ?
#
loop_
_entity_poly.entity_id
_entity_poly.type
_entity_poly.pdbx_seq_one_letter_code
_entity_poly.pdbx_strand_id
1 'polypeptide(L)'
;MAAEARWCYRGDPQEEQCAPLVQFTNGKLKSSENMNFTLYRNKDTNNPKKKNKRMLNAETERLSYVGNNFSTGAMKSRTPCRYFVGVLDKNSGQMEVYNAELFNMQPLISDGVADDDLSEYLTKSYREKIDMCIEAFGTNKQRRALNSRRMNEVGKEVLNKAVTKAAEDIIETKGVAALVSDAAEGDKADVSLVLPPCHEDAGRPEDVYKLEDIIPPAEYEALQAPAAAFMNVTSEEILKMAEEKRYCSFVLDELKAMPLDEKKRDHKARCLSFLDCLVKLSSQRVVKKKLALGPDCPLIVSNQLVKNFTALSFGNGRLQNQVSASMKVKITAYAIALALHINNFQTDLTVLQRDLKMRDSRILDIAKAMRLKISKSKSLSGLDEHKLGTLSLPLPVYKMPSGGRKRKAN
;
A
#
# COMPACT_ATOMS: atom_id res chain seq x y z
N MET A 1 -74.28 39.33 40.26
CA MET A 1 -74.36 38.16 39.35
C MET A 1 -73.41 38.44 38.20
N ALA A 2 -72.35 37.65 38.03
CA ALA A 2 -71.44 37.82 36.91
C ALA A 2 -72.19 37.44 35.62
N ALA A 3 -72.22 38.34 34.64
CA ALA A 3 -72.84 38.07 33.34
C ALA A 3 -72.15 36.85 32.71
N GLU A 4 -72.91 35.79 32.43
CA GLU A 4 -72.40 34.58 31.80
C GLU A 4 -71.92 34.91 30.38
N ALA A 5 -70.61 34.81 30.15
CA ALA A 5 -70.05 35.03 28.82
C ALA A 5 -70.36 33.83 27.91
N ARG A 6 -70.93 34.08 26.73
CA ARG A 6 -71.28 33.03 25.76
C ARG A 6 -70.12 32.78 24.79
N TRP A 7 -69.76 31.50 24.63
CA TRP A 7 -68.67 31.05 23.76
C TRP A 7 -69.19 30.70 22.37
N CYS A 8 -68.76 31.44 21.34
CA CYS A 8 -69.16 31.23 19.95
C CYS A 8 -67.94 30.87 19.10
N TYR A 9 -67.83 29.59 18.72
CA TYR A 9 -66.76 29.12 17.85
C TYR A 9 -67.03 29.49 16.39
N ARG A 10 -66.11 30.23 15.77
CA ARG A 10 -66.22 30.75 14.40
C ARG A 10 -65.34 30.02 13.38
N GLY A 11 -64.46 29.12 13.83
CA GLY A 11 -63.55 28.39 12.94
C GLY A 11 -62.34 29.23 12.54
N ASP A 12 -61.96 29.22 11.26
CA ASP A 12 -60.84 30.00 10.75
C ASP A 12 -61.29 31.45 10.47
N PRO A 13 -60.47 32.47 10.78
CA PRO A 13 -60.80 33.87 10.49
C PRO A 13 -60.89 34.18 8.99
N GLN A 14 -60.21 33.40 8.15
CA GLN A 14 -60.28 33.45 6.68
C GLN A 14 -60.34 32.01 6.14
N GLU A 15 -60.88 31.79 4.94
CA GLU A 15 -61.01 30.45 4.35
C GLU A 15 -59.66 29.69 4.36
N GLU A 16 -59.63 28.57 5.10
CA GLU A 16 -58.47 27.70 5.27
C GLU A 16 -57.22 28.36 5.89
N GLN A 17 -57.39 29.48 6.59
CA GLN A 17 -56.29 30.23 7.22
C GLN A 17 -56.57 30.52 8.69
N CYS A 18 -55.92 29.76 9.58
CA CYS A 18 -55.85 30.04 11.02
C CYS A 18 -55.19 31.40 11.31
N ALA A 19 -55.53 32.01 12.44
CA ALA A 19 -54.86 33.21 12.94
C ALA A 19 -53.38 32.91 13.27
N PRO A 20 -52.40 33.56 12.61
CA PRO A 20 -50.99 33.35 12.93
C PRO A 20 -50.62 34.06 14.23
N LEU A 21 -50.14 33.29 15.21
CA LEU A 21 -49.54 33.78 16.44
C LEU A 21 -48.02 33.71 16.29
N VAL A 22 -47.33 34.80 16.58
CA VAL A 22 -45.91 34.94 16.26
C VAL A 22 -45.11 35.15 17.53
N GLN A 23 -44.10 34.30 17.76
CA GLN A 23 -43.16 34.44 18.87
C GLN A 23 -41.75 34.59 18.32
N PHE A 24 -41.12 35.74 18.58
CA PHE A 24 -39.74 36.00 18.17
C PHE A 24 -38.74 35.50 19.21
N THR A 25 -37.66 34.87 18.77
CA THR A 25 -36.57 34.43 19.68
C THR A 25 -35.89 35.60 20.39
N ASN A 26 -35.87 36.78 19.77
CA ASN A 26 -35.14 37.96 20.24
C ASN A 26 -35.98 38.86 21.17
N GLY A 27 -37.17 38.40 21.61
CA GLY A 27 -38.05 39.13 22.52
C GLY A 27 -39.32 39.68 21.85
N LYS A 28 -39.90 40.75 22.42
CA LYS A 28 -41.14 41.36 21.91
C LYS A 28 -40.83 42.51 20.95
N LEU A 29 -41.63 42.62 19.88
CA LEU A 29 -41.57 43.76 18.97
C LEU A 29 -41.97 45.05 19.69
N LYS A 30 -41.19 46.13 19.48
CA LYS A 30 -41.49 47.47 20.02
C LYS A 30 -42.47 48.26 19.14
N SER A 31 -42.41 48.06 17.82
CA SER A 31 -43.37 48.57 16.84
C SER A 31 -43.59 47.50 15.78
N SER A 32 -44.84 47.26 15.42
CA SER A 32 -45.24 46.32 14.36
C SER A 32 -45.37 46.98 12.99
N GLU A 33 -45.29 48.32 12.92
CA GLU A 33 -45.56 49.07 11.69
C GLU A 33 -44.47 48.91 10.62
N ASN A 34 -43.25 48.58 11.02
CA ASN A 34 -42.09 48.44 10.13
C ASN A 34 -41.79 46.98 9.73
N MET A 35 -42.75 46.07 9.86
CA MET A 35 -42.53 44.64 9.64
C MET A 35 -43.58 44.05 8.69
N ASN A 36 -43.10 43.49 7.58
CA ASN A 36 -43.96 42.85 6.59
C ASN A 36 -44.00 41.35 6.83
N PHE A 37 -45.20 40.79 6.96
CA PHE A 37 -45.43 39.37 7.16
C PHE A 37 -45.92 38.72 5.86
N THR A 38 -45.27 37.65 5.43
CA THR A 38 -45.69 36.85 4.27
C THR A 38 -45.89 35.39 4.69
N LEU A 39 -47.12 34.89 4.54
CA LEU A 39 -47.47 33.51 4.85
C LEU A 39 -47.45 32.66 3.59
N TYR A 40 -46.66 31.59 3.61
CA TYR A 40 -46.56 30.62 2.54
C TYR A 40 -47.26 29.32 2.92
N ARG A 41 -48.00 28.75 1.96
CA ARG A 41 -48.64 27.43 2.08
C ARG A 41 -48.08 26.45 1.06
N ASN A 42 -48.02 25.18 1.45
CA ASN A 42 -47.62 24.12 0.55
C ASN A 42 -48.67 23.90 -0.55
N LYS A 43 -48.21 23.73 -1.80
CA LYS A 43 -49.08 23.45 -2.97
C LYS A 43 -49.56 21.99 -3.01
N ASP A 44 -48.83 21.07 -2.39
CA ASP A 44 -49.17 19.63 -2.36
C ASP A 44 -50.25 19.35 -1.30
N THR A 45 -51.52 19.43 -1.72
CA THR A 45 -52.71 19.20 -0.89
C THR A 45 -53.14 17.73 -0.83
N ASN A 46 -52.64 16.89 -1.74
CA ASN A 46 -53.01 15.47 -1.84
C ASN A 46 -52.43 14.63 -0.68
N ASN A 47 -51.27 15.04 -0.14
CA ASN A 47 -50.65 14.36 0.98
C ASN A 47 -51.08 14.99 2.31
N PRO A 48 -51.79 14.27 3.21
CA PRO A 48 -52.29 14.82 4.47
C PRO A 48 -51.17 15.34 5.40
N LYS A 49 -49.95 14.77 5.30
CA LYS A 49 -48.78 15.23 6.08
C LYS A 49 -48.17 16.53 5.56
N LYS A 50 -48.47 16.90 4.32
CA LYS A 50 -47.92 18.09 3.65
C LYS A 50 -48.94 19.22 3.52
N LYS A 51 -50.24 18.89 3.50
CA LYS A 51 -51.36 19.82 3.41
C LYS A 51 -51.29 20.94 4.45
N ASN A 52 -50.87 20.63 5.68
CA ASN A 52 -50.85 21.59 6.78
C ASN A 52 -49.49 22.31 6.95
N LYS A 53 -48.53 22.13 6.03
CA LYS A 53 -47.24 22.82 6.13
C LYS A 53 -47.39 24.29 5.78
N ARG A 54 -46.94 25.15 6.68
CA ARG A 54 -46.97 26.61 6.57
C ARG A 54 -45.61 27.19 6.99
N MET A 55 -45.22 28.27 6.32
CA MET A 55 -44.02 29.04 6.62
C MET A 55 -44.39 30.51 6.69
N LEU A 56 -44.02 31.17 7.77
CA LEU A 56 -44.18 32.60 7.95
C LEU A 56 -42.80 33.26 7.79
N ASN A 57 -42.71 34.18 6.83
CA ASN A 57 -41.55 35.06 6.70
C ASN A 57 -41.92 36.44 7.26
N ALA A 58 -40.99 37.06 7.97
CA ALA A 58 -41.14 38.42 8.43
C ALA A 58 -39.85 39.21 8.17
N GLU A 59 -39.97 40.27 7.39
CA GLU A 59 -38.83 41.06 6.93
C GLU A 59 -38.82 42.43 7.62
N THR A 60 -37.63 42.84 8.04
CA THR A 60 -37.32 44.19 8.55
C THR A 60 -36.16 44.76 7.75
N GLU A 61 -35.88 46.05 7.88
CA GLU A 61 -34.77 46.71 7.17
C GLU A 61 -33.40 46.02 7.38
N ARG A 62 -33.20 45.34 8.52
CA ARG A 62 -31.89 44.79 8.90
C ARG A 62 -31.82 43.27 8.95
N LEU A 63 -32.96 42.61 9.18
CA LEU A 63 -33.03 41.17 9.49
C LEU A 63 -34.27 40.56 8.87
N SER A 64 -34.11 39.36 8.32
CA SER A 64 -35.20 38.47 7.93
C SER A 64 -35.44 37.43 9.02
N TYR A 65 -36.69 37.12 9.29
CA TYR A 65 -37.08 36.11 10.26
C TYR A 65 -37.93 35.05 9.58
N VAL A 66 -37.66 33.77 9.86
CA VAL A 66 -38.42 32.65 9.32
C VAL A 66 -38.97 31.81 10.47
N GLY A 67 -40.26 31.49 10.41
CA GLY A 67 -40.94 30.57 11.31
C GLY A 67 -41.63 29.47 10.53
N ASN A 68 -41.39 28.22 10.91
CA ASN A 68 -41.94 27.04 10.24
C ASN A 68 -42.73 26.18 11.23
N ASN A 69 -43.88 25.66 10.79
CA ASN A 69 -44.62 24.63 11.54
C ASN A 69 -44.17 23.19 11.18
N PHE A 70 -43.15 23.08 10.32
CA PHE A 70 -42.58 21.83 9.82
C PHE A 70 -41.05 21.88 9.89
N SER A 71 -40.39 20.72 9.87
CA SER A 71 -38.92 20.52 10.01
C SER A 71 -38.45 20.11 11.41
N THR A 72 -37.20 19.68 11.50
CA THR A 72 -36.54 19.05 12.65
C THR A 72 -36.30 20.02 13.82
N GLY A 73 -36.25 21.32 13.54
CA GLY A 73 -36.12 22.41 14.53
C GLY A 73 -37.41 23.20 14.79
N ALA A 74 -38.49 22.96 14.05
CA ALA A 74 -39.81 23.45 14.44
C ALA A 74 -40.18 22.75 15.75
N MET A 75 -40.78 23.49 16.70
CA MET A 75 -41.28 22.95 17.96
C MET A 75 -42.17 21.75 17.65
N LYS A 76 -41.60 20.53 17.69
CA LYS A 76 -42.36 19.30 17.67
C LYS A 76 -43.03 19.27 19.03
N SER A 77 -44.13 20.01 19.19
CA SER A 77 -45.04 19.73 20.29
C SER A 77 -45.51 18.31 20.04
N ARG A 78 -44.85 17.35 20.69
CA ARG A 78 -45.33 15.98 20.85
C ARG A 78 -46.66 15.95 21.64
N THR A 79 -47.17 17.12 22.00
CA THR A 79 -48.49 17.39 22.54
C THR A 79 -49.38 17.99 21.44
N PRO A 80 -50.58 17.44 21.15
CA PRO A 80 -51.53 18.00 20.20
C PRO A 80 -52.22 19.24 20.81
N CYS A 81 -51.48 20.31 21.05
CA CYS A 81 -52.04 21.57 21.52
C CYS A 81 -52.68 22.31 20.33
N ARG A 82 -53.99 22.54 20.39
CA ARG A 82 -54.70 23.45 19.48
C ARG A 82 -54.78 24.82 20.13
N TYR A 83 -54.39 25.86 19.40
CA TYR A 83 -54.48 27.24 19.87
C TYR A 83 -55.73 27.89 19.32
N PHE A 84 -56.33 28.77 20.12
CA PHE A 84 -57.47 29.57 19.73
C PHE A 84 -57.24 31.02 20.18
N VAL A 85 -57.73 31.97 19.38
CA VAL A 85 -57.78 33.39 19.73
C VAL A 85 -59.23 33.75 20.03
N GLY A 86 -59.48 34.27 21.23
CA GLY A 86 -60.79 34.74 21.67
C GLY A 86 -60.88 36.26 21.60
N VAL A 87 -61.92 36.79 20.97
CA VAL A 87 -62.28 38.21 20.98
C VAL A 87 -63.55 38.36 21.80
N LEU A 88 -63.44 38.98 22.99
CA LEU A 88 -64.57 39.20 23.89
C LEU A 88 -65.12 40.61 23.71
N ASP A 89 -66.38 40.70 23.31
CA ASP A 89 -67.13 41.95 23.41
C ASP A 89 -67.67 42.11 24.84
N LYS A 90 -67.12 43.09 25.56
CA LYS A 90 -67.47 43.37 26.96
C LYS A 90 -68.91 43.87 27.13
N ASN A 91 -69.50 44.47 26.09
CA ASN A 91 -70.84 45.05 26.15
C ASN A 91 -71.92 43.98 25.95
N SER A 92 -71.72 43.07 25.01
CA SER A 92 -72.65 41.95 24.74
C SER A 92 -72.37 40.69 25.56
N GLY A 93 -71.19 40.57 26.17
CA GLY A 93 -70.76 39.37 26.88
C GLY A 93 -70.49 38.18 25.96
N GLN A 94 -70.36 38.39 24.65
CA GLN A 94 -70.11 37.32 23.67
C GLN A 94 -68.62 37.22 23.33
N MET A 95 -68.08 36.00 23.38
CA MET A 95 -66.70 35.70 22.99
C MET A 95 -66.68 34.92 21.68
N GLU A 96 -66.11 35.53 20.64
CA GLU A 96 -65.85 34.88 19.37
C GLU A 96 -64.49 34.19 19.38
N VAL A 97 -64.45 32.94 18.92
CA VAL A 97 -63.27 32.09 19.04
C VAL A 97 -62.83 31.59 17.69
N TYR A 98 -61.59 31.85 17.34
CA TYR A 98 -60.97 31.54 16.07
C TYR A 98 -59.81 30.55 16.23
N ASN A 99 -59.60 29.66 15.27
CA ASN A 99 -58.43 28.79 15.23
C ASN A 99 -57.16 29.62 15.08
N ALA A 100 -56.09 29.21 15.78
CA ALA A 100 -54.81 29.88 15.73
C ALA A 100 -53.65 28.90 15.58
N GLU A 101 -52.57 29.37 14.94
CA GLU A 101 -51.36 28.61 14.70
C GLU A 101 -50.13 29.40 15.18
N LEU A 102 -49.29 28.75 15.99
CA LEU A 102 -48.12 29.38 16.59
C LEU A 102 -46.87 29.18 15.72
N PHE A 103 -46.21 30.28 15.37
CA PHE A 103 -44.94 30.34 14.64
C PHE A 103 -43.83 30.90 15.52
N ASN A 104 -42.80 30.08 15.76
CA ASN A 104 -41.57 30.54 16.40
C ASN A 104 -40.62 31.10 15.33
N MET A 105 -40.41 32.41 15.35
CA MET A 105 -39.62 33.14 14.36
C MET A 105 -38.15 33.21 14.77
N GLN A 106 -37.27 32.70 13.91
CA GLN A 106 -35.82 32.71 14.10
C GLN A 106 -35.16 33.68 13.11
N PRO A 107 -34.15 34.47 13.52
CA PRO A 107 -33.42 35.35 12.61
C PRO A 107 -32.59 34.53 11.62
N LEU A 108 -32.73 34.85 10.34
CA LEU A 108 -31.83 34.38 9.30
C LEU A 108 -30.63 35.33 9.25
N ILE A 109 -29.51 34.90 9.82
CA ILE A 109 -28.25 35.65 9.76
C ILE A 109 -27.55 35.23 8.46
N SER A 110 -27.44 36.15 7.51
CA SER A 110 -26.82 35.93 6.20
C SER A 110 -25.28 35.78 6.25
N ASP A 111 -24.70 35.50 7.41
CA ASP A 111 -23.27 35.27 7.53
C ASP A 111 -22.93 33.91 6.91
N GLY A 112 -22.57 33.97 5.63
CA GLY A 112 -21.67 33.04 4.95
C GLY A 112 -21.77 31.59 5.42
N VAL A 113 -22.97 31.03 5.48
CA VAL A 113 -23.13 29.58 5.54
C VAL A 113 -22.69 29.15 4.15
N ALA A 114 -21.40 28.83 4.02
CA ALA A 114 -20.96 27.93 2.99
C ALA A 114 -21.93 26.76 3.10
N ASP A 115 -22.87 26.71 2.16
CA ASP A 115 -23.66 25.52 1.91
C ASP A 115 -22.59 24.44 1.78
N ASP A 116 -22.53 23.55 2.77
CA ASP A 116 -21.53 22.50 2.80
C ASP A 116 -21.84 21.69 1.54
N ASP A 117 -21.10 21.96 0.47
CA ASP A 117 -21.54 21.73 -0.90
C ASP A 117 -21.63 20.23 -1.09
N LEU A 118 -22.82 19.68 -0.81
CA LEU A 118 -23.09 18.26 -0.83
C LEU A 118 -22.88 17.69 -2.25
N SER A 119 -22.70 18.54 -3.26
CA SER A 119 -22.26 18.15 -4.59
C SER A 119 -20.92 17.37 -4.56
N GLU A 120 -19.96 17.77 -3.72
CA GLU A 120 -18.72 17.02 -3.52
C GLU A 120 -18.96 15.65 -2.90
N TYR A 121 -19.94 15.53 -1.99
CA TYR A 121 -20.29 14.25 -1.39
C TYR A 121 -21.07 13.35 -2.37
N LEU A 122 -21.88 13.92 -3.25
CA LEU A 122 -22.66 13.17 -4.24
C LEU A 122 -21.80 12.65 -5.39
N THR A 123 -20.75 13.38 -5.79
CA THR A 123 -19.84 12.99 -6.87
C THR A 123 -18.83 11.91 -6.48
N LYS A 124 -18.54 11.75 -5.17
CA LYS A 124 -17.59 10.75 -4.68
C LYS A 124 -18.10 9.31 -4.84
N SER A 125 -17.21 8.44 -5.30
CA SER A 125 -17.43 7.00 -5.42
C SER A 125 -17.71 6.36 -4.06
N TYR A 126 -18.41 5.22 -4.04
CA TYR A 126 -18.64 4.43 -2.82
C TYR A 126 -17.34 4.14 -2.07
N ARG A 127 -16.26 3.90 -2.81
CA ARG A 127 -14.92 3.65 -2.24
C ARG A 127 -14.35 4.88 -1.55
N GLU A 128 -14.49 6.06 -2.15
CA GLU A 128 -14.01 7.33 -1.60
C GLU A 128 -14.78 7.71 -0.35
N LYS A 129 -16.09 7.44 -0.31
CA LYS A 129 -16.93 7.60 0.89
C LYS A 129 -16.45 6.71 2.04
N ILE A 130 -16.11 5.45 1.75
CA ILE A 130 -15.52 4.54 2.75
C ILE A 130 -14.17 5.07 3.24
N ASP A 131 -13.30 5.51 2.33
CA ASP A 131 -11.96 6.00 2.67
C ASP A 131 -12.08 7.26 3.56
N MET A 132 -13.02 8.17 3.28
CA MET A 132 -13.34 9.31 4.15
C MET A 132 -13.86 8.87 5.52
N CYS A 133 -14.73 7.86 5.60
CA CYS A 133 -15.19 7.32 6.88
C CYS A 133 -14.05 6.68 7.69
N ILE A 134 -13.12 5.98 7.04
CA ILE A 134 -11.93 5.41 7.69
C ILE A 134 -11.00 6.52 8.19
N GLU A 135 -10.85 7.60 7.43
CA GLU A 135 -10.05 8.75 7.82
C GLU A 135 -10.66 9.47 9.04
N ALA A 136 -11.96 9.75 9.01
CA ALA A 136 -12.67 10.43 10.11
C ALA A 136 -12.85 9.55 11.36
N PHE A 137 -13.28 8.29 11.21
CA PHE A 137 -13.74 7.44 12.32
C PHE A 137 -13.03 6.07 12.42
N GLY A 138 -12.16 5.74 11.47
CA GLY A 138 -11.45 4.46 11.46
C GLY A 138 -10.45 4.31 12.61
N THR A 139 -10.23 3.06 13.01
CA THR A 139 -9.20 2.71 13.99
C THR A 139 -7.79 3.04 13.47
N ASN A 140 -6.82 3.20 14.37
CA ASN A 140 -5.41 3.43 13.99
C ASN A 140 -4.87 2.39 12.99
N LYS A 141 -5.33 1.13 13.10
CA LYS A 141 -4.97 0.06 12.16
C LYS A 141 -5.55 0.31 10.76
N GLN A 142 -6.82 0.70 10.68
CA GLN A 142 -7.49 1.00 9.42
C GLN A 142 -6.92 2.25 8.74
N ARG A 143 -6.64 3.32 9.51
CA ARG A 143 -5.99 4.54 9.00
C ARG A 143 -4.60 4.26 8.43
N ARG A 144 -3.79 3.43 9.10
CA ARG A 144 -2.47 2.99 8.58
C ARG A 144 -2.60 2.21 7.28
N ALA A 145 -3.57 1.30 7.18
CA ALA A 145 -3.82 0.54 5.96
C ALA A 145 -4.24 1.45 4.80
N LEU A 146 -5.12 2.43 5.05
CA LEU A 146 -5.55 3.43 4.07
C LEU A 146 -4.37 4.28 3.58
N ASN A 147 -3.55 4.81 4.50
CA ASN A 147 -2.36 5.59 4.15
C ASN A 147 -1.35 4.78 3.35
N SER A 148 -1.11 3.52 3.71
CA SER A 148 -0.23 2.63 2.94
C SER A 148 -0.76 2.41 1.51
N ARG A 149 -2.08 2.27 1.34
CA ARG A 149 -2.69 2.10 0.03
C ARG A 149 -2.53 3.35 -0.84
N ARG A 150 -2.85 4.54 -0.30
CA ARG A 150 -2.66 5.82 -1.01
C ARG A 150 -1.19 6.04 -1.42
N MET A 151 -0.23 5.76 -0.52
CA MET A 151 1.20 5.88 -0.81
C MET A 151 1.67 4.94 -1.93
N ASN A 152 1.10 3.74 -2.02
CA ASN A 152 1.42 2.79 -3.10
C ASN A 152 0.81 3.20 -4.44
N GLU A 153 -0.40 3.79 -4.44
CA GLU A 153 -1.04 4.33 -5.65
C GLU A 153 -0.22 5.51 -6.23
N VAL A 154 0.18 6.47 -5.39
CA VAL A 154 1.07 7.58 -5.82
C VAL A 154 2.42 7.05 -6.30
N GLY A 155 3.01 6.07 -5.60
CA GLY A 155 4.25 5.43 -6.03
C GLY A 155 4.12 4.76 -7.41
N LYS A 156 2.96 4.17 -7.72
CA LYS A 156 2.68 3.58 -9.04
C LYS A 156 2.57 4.64 -10.13
N GLU A 157 1.96 5.79 -9.86
CA GLU A 157 1.88 6.89 -10.84
C GLU A 157 3.24 7.50 -11.14
N VAL A 158 4.05 7.75 -10.11
CA VAL A 158 5.43 8.26 -10.28
C VAL A 158 6.28 7.24 -11.03
N LEU A 159 6.16 5.96 -10.68
CA LEU A 159 6.87 4.89 -11.40
C LEU A 159 6.40 4.79 -12.85
N ASN A 160 5.09 4.83 -13.11
CA ASN A 160 4.55 4.79 -14.46
C ASN A 160 5.04 5.98 -15.28
N LYS A 161 5.04 7.21 -14.75
CA LYS A 161 5.60 8.39 -15.44
C LYS A 161 7.09 8.26 -15.71
N ALA A 162 7.86 7.68 -14.79
CA ALA A 162 9.28 7.43 -14.99
C ALA A 162 9.53 6.34 -16.04
N VAL A 163 8.69 5.29 -16.05
CA VAL A 163 8.76 4.20 -17.03
C VAL A 163 8.32 4.68 -18.42
N THR A 164 7.26 5.49 -18.54
CA THR A 164 6.86 6.07 -19.83
C THR A 164 7.95 6.99 -20.36
N LYS A 165 8.53 7.84 -19.51
CA LYS A 165 9.64 8.70 -19.90
C LYS A 165 10.88 7.89 -20.33
N ALA A 166 11.22 6.84 -19.59
CA ALA A 166 12.33 5.96 -19.98
C ALA A 166 12.03 5.19 -21.27
N ALA A 167 10.79 4.77 -21.50
CA ALA A 167 10.37 4.14 -22.74
C ALA A 167 10.42 5.13 -23.91
N GLU A 168 9.99 6.36 -23.71
CA GLU A 168 10.11 7.46 -24.69
C GLU A 168 11.59 7.71 -25.03
N ASP A 169 12.45 7.88 -24.02
CA ASP A 169 13.90 8.07 -24.20
C ASP A 169 14.54 6.88 -24.96
N ILE A 170 14.12 5.64 -24.68
CA ILE A 170 14.61 4.43 -25.34
C ILE A 170 14.08 4.33 -26.79
N ILE A 171 12.83 4.70 -27.03
CA ILE A 171 12.24 4.74 -28.39
C ILE A 171 12.95 5.81 -29.23
N GLU A 172 13.27 6.95 -28.63
CA GLU A 172 13.97 8.05 -29.29
C GLU A 172 15.44 7.70 -29.60
N THR A 173 16.11 6.95 -28.72
CA THR A 173 17.52 6.53 -28.92
C THR A 173 17.71 5.28 -29.77
N LYS A 174 16.80 4.29 -29.71
CA LYS A 174 16.96 2.99 -30.39
C LYS A 174 16.03 2.78 -31.59
N GLY A 175 14.95 3.56 -31.72
CA GLY A 175 13.96 3.40 -32.79
C GLY A 175 13.03 2.19 -32.60
N VAL A 176 11.77 2.35 -33.05
CA VAL A 176 10.68 1.37 -32.84
C VAL A 176 11.02 -0.01 -33.45
N ALA A 177 11.74 -0.05 -34.57
CA ALA A 177 12.08 -1.31 -35.26
C ALA A 177 13.09 -2.19 -34.50
N ALA A 178 14.06 -1.59 -33.80
CA ALA A 178 15.02 -2.34 -32.98
C ALA A 178 14.36 -2.90 -31.71
N LEU A 179 13.37 -2.19 -31.17
CA LEU A 179 12.64 -2.58 -29.95
C LEU A 179 11.66 -3.72 -30.18
N VAL A 180 11.07 -3.83 -31.38
CA VAL A 180 10.21 -4.98 -31.75
C VAL A 180 11.02 -6.27 -31.88
N SER A 181 12.29 -6.18 -32.30
CA SER A 181 13.22 -7.32 -32.31
C SER A 181 13.61 -7.74 -30.88
N ASP A 182 13.93 -6.77 -30.00
CA ASP A 182 14.23 -7.00 -28.58
C ASP A 182 13.02 -7.60 -27.82
N ALA A 183 11.79 -7.15 -28.15
CA ALA A 183 10.57 -7.64 -27.52
C ALA A 183 10.19 -9.07 -27.92
N ALA A 184 10.57 -9.51 -29.13
CA ALA A 184 10.39 -10.89 -29.58
C ALA A 184 11.32 -11.89 -28.83
N GLU A 185 12.39 -11.39 -28.20
CA GLU A 185 13.29 -12.17 -27.34
C GLU A 185 12.88 -12.12 -25.84
N GLY A 186 11.93 -11.26 -25.47
CA GLY A 186 11.55 -10.95 -24.10
C GLY A 186 10.92 -12.10 -23.28
N ASP A 187 10.24 -13.06 -23.93
CA ASP A 187 9.60 -14.18 -23.20
C ASP A 187 10.60 -15.26 -22.73
N LYS A 188 11.82 -15.27 -23.28
CA LYS A 188 12.95 -16.07 -22.74
C LYS A 188 13.75 -15.30 -21.67
N ALA A 189 13.61 -13.97 -21.63
CA ALA A 189 14.44 -13.08 -20.82
C ALA A 189 14.13 -13.16 -19.31
N ASP A 190 12.88 -13.40 -18.90
CA ASP A 190 12.51 -13.28 -17.49
C ASP A 190 13.10 -14.38 -16.59
N VAL A 191 13.48 -15.53 -17.18
CA VAL A 191 14.23 -16.60 -16.48
C VAL A 191 15.75 -16.44 -16.68
N SER A 192 16.21 -16.01 -17.86
CA SER A 192 17.64 -15.79 -18.12
C SER A 192 18.21 -14.61 -17.32
N LEU A 193 17.40 -13.57 -17.03
CA LEU A 193 17.80 -12.42 -16.20
C LEU A 193 18.10 -12.80 -14.74
N VAL A 194 17.58 -13.94 -14.28
CA VAL A 194 17.70 -14.41 -12.90
C VAL A 194 18.84 -15.43 -12.76
N LEU A 195 19.24 -16.11 -13.83
CA LEU A 195 20.34 -17.07 -13.80
C LEU A 195 21.65 -16.40 -14.24
N PRO A 196 22.81 -16.85 -13.77
CA PRO A 196 24.09 -16.47 -14.38
C PRO A 196 24.11 -16.87 -15.87
N PRO A 197 24.85 -16.15 -16.72
CA PRO A 197 25.03 -16.52 -18.12
C PRO A 197 25.48 -17.97 -18.27
N CYS A 198 24.78 -18.75 -19.10
CA CYS A 198 25.03 -20.17 -19.30
C CYS A 198 25.56 -20.41 -20.72
N HIS A 199 26.79 -20.92 -20.81
CA HIS A 199 27.45 -21.27 -22.07
C HIS A 199 27.26 -22.77 -22.32
N GLU A 200 26.24 -23.13 -23.10
CA GLU A 200 25.81 -24.52 -23.28
C GLU A 200 26.79 -25.36 -24.14
N ASP A 201 27.59 -24.68 -24.95
CA ASP A 201 28.60 -25.20 -25.86
C ASP A 201 29.97 -25.40 -25.21
N ALA A 202 30.08 -25.13 -23.91
CA ALA A 202 31.29 -25.31 -23.12
C ALA A 202 31.79 -26.78 -23.14
N GLY A 203 33.06 -26.97 -23.51
CA GLY A 203 33.73 -28.27 -23.48
C GLY A 203 34.18 -28.72 -22.08
N ARG A 204 34.18 -27.82 -21.09
CA ARG A 204 34.55 -28.10 -19.69
C ARG A 204 33.48 -27.56 -18.74
N PRO A 205 33.24 -28.21 -17.58
CA PRO A 205 32.29 -27.71 -16.59
C PRO A 205 32.58 -26.28 -16.11
N GLU A 206 33.87 -25.92 -16.03
CA GLU A 206 34.38 -24.58 -15.68
C GLU A 206 33.83 -23.47 -16.59
N ASP A 207 33.63 -23.78 -17.88
CA ASP A 207 33.28 -22.81 -18.91
C ASP A 207 31.76 -22.61 -19.06
N VAL A 208 30.93 -23.49 -18.48
CA VAL A 208 29.46 -23.39 -18.55
C VAL A 208 28.95 -22.15 -17.83
N TYR A 209 29.54 -21.86 -16.66
CA TYR A 209 29.28 -20.66 -15.86
C TYR A 209 30.62 -20.02 -15.56
N LYS A 210 31.12 -19.16 -16.44
CA LYS A 210 32.48 -18.62 -16.29
C LYS A 210 32.59 -17.75 -15.04
N LEU A 211 33.74 -17.81 -14.37
CA LEU A 211 33.95 -17.02 -13.17
C LEU A 211 33.89 -15.51 -13.44
N GLU A 212 34.38 -15.06 -14.60
CA GLU A 212 34.35 -13.65 -15.02
C GLU A 212 32.93 -13.08 -15.16
N ASP A 213 31.95 -13.93 -15.49
CA ASP A 213 30.53 -13.56 -15.59
C ASP A 213 29.86 -13.47 -14.21
N ILE A 214 30.44 -14.14 -13.19
CA ILE A 214 29.95 -14.17 -11.81
C ILE A 214 30.61 -13.06 -10.98
N ILE A 215 31.94 -12.93 -11.10
CA ILE A 215 32.79 -11.95 -10.43
C ILE A 215 33.64 -11.26 -11.51
N PRO A 216 33.28 -10.04 -11.91
CA PRO A 216 34.09 -9.26 -12.87
C PRO A 216 35.54 -9.07 -12.39
N PRO A 217 36.54 -9.01 -13.29
CA PRO A 217 37.96 -8.95 -12.90
C PRO A 217 38.32 -7.82 -11.91
N ALA A 218 37.71 -6.64 -12.07
CA ALA A 218 37.94 -5.51 -11.16
C ALA A 218 37.45 -5.77 -9.73
N GLU A 219 36.34 -6.51 -9.60
CA GLU A 219 35.80 -6.92 -8.30
C GLU A 219 36.63 -8.06 -7.72
N TYR A 220 37.06 -8.99 -8.56
CA TYR A 220 37.93 -10.10 -8.16
C TYR A 220 39.26 -9.60 -7.57
N GLU A 221 39.87 -8.57 -8.14
CA GLU A 221 41.07 -7.95 -7.57
C GLU A 221 40.81 -7.24 -6.25
N ALA A 222 39.68 -6.52 -6.14
CA ALA A 222 39.32 -5.84 -4.90
C ALA A 222 39.10 -6.79 -3.71
N LEU A 223 38.76 -8.06 -3.97
CA LEU A 223 38.57 -9.09 -2.95
C LEU A 223 39.86 -9.59 -2.31
N GLN A 224 41.05 -9.23 -2.83
CA GLN A 224 42.32 -9.68 -2.26
C GLN A 224 42.49 -9.29 -0.79
N ALA A 225 42.18 -8.04 -0.43
CA ALA A 225 42.34 -7.55 0.94
C ALA A 225 41.37 -8.24 1.92
N PRO A 226 40.05 -8.36 1.63
CA PRO A 226 39.14 -9.17 2.44
C PRO A 226 39.52 -10.65 2.52
N ALA A 227 40.04 -11.23 1.44
CA ALA A 227 40.43 -12.63 1.37
C ALA A 227 41.65 -12.96 2.25
N ALA A 228 42.51 -11.97 2.55
CA ALA A 228 43.66 -12.16 3.43
C ALA A 228 43.25 -12.68 4.83
N ALA A 229 42.05 -12.33 5.30
CA ALA A 229 41.50 -12.85 6.55
C ALA A 229 41.26 -14.37 6.53
N PHE A 230 41.20 -15.00 5.36
CA PHE A 230 40.98 -16.43 5.18
C PHE A 230 42.25 -17.24 4.88
N MET A 231 43.38 -16.57 4.62
CA MET A 231 44.60 -17.24 4.15
C MET A 231 45.34 -18.04 5.24
N ASN A 232 45.27 -17.57 6.48
CA ASN A 232 46.01 -18.10 7.63
C ASN A 232 45.12 -18.45 8.82
N VAL A 233 43.88 -18.87 8.55
CA VAL A 233 42.91 -19.13 9.62
C VAL A 233 43.25 -20.43 10.34
N THR A 234 43.33 -20.35 11.67
CA THR A 234 43.51 -21.51 12.56
C THR A 234 42.16 -22.12 12.94
N SER A 235 42.14 -23.41 13.32
CA SER A 235 40.91 -24.08 13.77
C SER A 235 40.21 -23.37 14.93
N GLU A 236 40.97 -22.74 15.83
CA GLU A 236 40.45 -21.96 16.95
C GLU A 236 39.75 -20.67 16.49
N GLU A 237 40.31 -19.99 15.48
CA GLU A 237 39.70 -18.82 14.88
C GLU A 237 38.42 -19.16 14.13
N ILE A 238 38.34 -20.33 13.46
CA ILE A 238 37.09 -20.80 12.81
C ILE A 238 35.99 -20.97 13.87
N LEU A 239 36.31 -21.56 15.02
CA LEU A 239 35.34 -21.72 16.11
C LEU A 239 34.86 -20.37 16.64
N LYS A 240 35.78 -19.43 16.86
CA LYS A 240 35.44 -18.07 17.28
C LYS A 240 34.56 -17.35 16.25
N MET A 241 34.89 -17.46 14.95
CA MET A 241 34.08 -16.89 13.87
C MET A 241 32.67 -17.49 13.81
N ALA A 242 32.53 -18.77 14.13
CA ALA A 242 31.24 -19.47 14.21
C ALA A 242 30.40 -18.98 15.40
N GLU A 243 31.01 -18.79 16.58
CA GLU A 243 30.35 -18.23 17.76
C GLU A 243 29.87 -16.79 17.54
N GLU A 244 30.70 -15.97 16.90
CA GLU A 244 30.38 -14.59 16.53
C GLU A 244 29.33 -14.48 15.39
N LYS A 245 28.99 -15.61 14.73
CA LYS A 245 28.10 -15.67 13.55
C LYS A 245 28.53 -14.67 12.46
N ARG A 246 29.84 -14.48 12.29
CA ARG A 246 30.41 -13.47 11.38
C ARG A 246 30.28 -13.87 9.91
N TYR A 247 30.33 -15.17 9.66
CA TYR A 247 30.29 -15.79 8.33
C TYR A 247 29.20 -16.86 8.24
N CYS A 248 28.74 -17.14 7.02
CA CYS A 248 27.77 -18.20 6.76
C CYS A 248 28.35 -19.61 6.94
N SER A 249 27.48 -20.60 7.18
CA SER A 249 27.91 -21.97 7.52
C SER A 249 28.72 -22.62 6.40
N PHE A 250 28.35 -22.39 5.14
CA PHE A 250 29.10 -22.82 3.96
C PHE A 250 30.56 -22.34 4.01
N VAL A 251 30.79 -21.06 4.33
CA VAL A 251 32.14 -20.51 4.38
C VAL A 251 32.95 -21.14 5.50
N LEU A 252 32.36 -21.30 6.68
CA LEU A 252 33.03 -21.92 7.83
C LEU A 252 33.42 -23.38 7.58
N ASP A 253 32.60 -24.13 6.85
CA ASP A 253 32.90 -25.51 6.49
C ASP A 253 34.00 -25.58 5.43
N GLU A 254 33.99 -24.69 4.44
CA GLU A 254 35.03 -24.65 3.40
C GLU A 254 36.39 -24.15 3.90
N LEU A 255 36.42 -23.30 4.91
CA LEU A 255 37.67 -22.87 5.57
C LEU A 255 38.40 -24.02 6.26
N LYS A 256 37.71 -25.10 6.64
CA LYS A 256 38.35 -26.32 7.17
C LYS A 256 39.08 -27.11 6.09
N ALA A 257 38.70 -26.93 4.82
CA ALA A 257 39.19 -27.66 3.66
C ALA A 257 39.91 -26.73 2.68
N MET A 258 40.83 -25.90 3.18
CA MET A 258 41.62 -24.99 2.35
C MET A 258 42.78 -25.71 1.62
N PRO A 259 43.03 -25.40 0.34
CA PRO A 259 44.16 -25.95 -0.40
C PRO A 259 45.53 -25.63 0.24
N LEU A 260 46.50 -26.52 0.04
CA LEU A 260 47.90 -26.26 0.41
C LEU A 260 48.60 -25.29 -0.54
N ASP A 261 48.21 -25.31 -1.82
CA ASP A 261 48.74 -24.41 -2.84
C ASP A 261 48.28 -22.97 -2.60
N GLU A 262 49.23 -22.04 -2.52
CA GLU A 262 48.97 -20.65 -2.15
C GLU A 262 48.04 -19.93 -3.15
N LYS A 263 48.20 -20.18 -4.46
CA LYS A 263 47.38 -19.55 -5.49
C LYS A 263 45.95 -20.07 -5.47
N LYS A 264 45.77 -21.39 -5.34
CA LYS A 264 44.44 -22.01 -5.19
C LYS A 264 43.78 -21.60 -3.87
N ARG A 265 44.57 -21.41 -2.81
CA ARG A 265 44.10 -20.92 -1.52
C ARG A 265 43.58 -19.49 -1.62
N ASP A 266 44.36 -18.58 -2.22
CA ASP A 266 43.94 -17.18 -2.46
C ASP A 266 42.68 -17.13 -3.31
N HIS A 267 42.64 -17.90 -4.40
CA HIS A 267 41.46 -18.00 -5.26
C HIS A 267 40.21 -18.45 -4.49
N LYS A 268 40.33 -19.54 -3.71
CA LYS A 268 39.23 -20.06 -2.88
C LYS A 268 38.81 -19.02 -1.83
N ALA A 269 39.75 -18.35 -1.19
CA ALA A 269 39.49 -17.30 -0.21
C ALA A 269 38.71 -16.11 -0.79
N ARG A 270 39.10 -15.63 -1.98
CA ARG A 270 38.37 -14.55 -2.69
C ARG A 270 36.94 -14.98 -3.03
N CYS A 271 36.76 -16.19 -3.56
CA CYS A 271 35.44 -16.73 -3.87
C CYS A 271 34.56 -16.87 -2.61
N LEU A 272 35.12 -17.35 -1.50
CA LEU A 272 34.42 -17.45 -0.21
C LEU A 272 34.00 -16.07 0.32
N SER A 273 34.87 -15.06 0.19
CA SER A 273 34.57 -13.68 0.61
C SER A 273 33.40 -13.08 -0.18
N PHE A 274 33.38 -13.30 -1.50
CA PHE A 274 32.28 -12.85 -2.34
C PHE A 274 30.97 -13.61 -2.06
N LEU A 275 31.05 -14.93 -1.83
CA LEU A 275 29.89 -15.74 -1.45
C LEU A 275 29.26 -15.23 -0.15
N ASP A 276 30.08 -14.93 0.86
CA ASP A 276 29.61 -14.35 2.10
C ASP A 276 28.91 -12.99 1.89
N CYS A 277 29.46 -12.14 1.01
CA CYS A 277 28.82 -10.87 0.62
C CYS A 277 27.44 -11.09 -0.03
N LEU A 278 27.30 -12.08 -0.92
CA LEU A 278 26.02 -12.45 -1.53
C LEU A 278 25.01 -12.92 -0.47
N VAL A 279 25.42 -13.79 0.44
CA VAL A 279 24.57 -14.30 1.53
C VAL A 279 24.12 -13.15 2.44
N LYS A 280 25.05 -12.27 2.85
CA LYS A 280 24.75 -11.06 3.64
C LYS A 280 23.74 -10.17 2.93
N LEU A 281 23.90 -9.91 1.63
CA LEU A 281 22.94 -9.13 0.85
C LEU A 281 21.56 -9.79 0.84
N SER A 282 21.48 -11.12 0.62
CA SER A 282 20.22 -11.86 0.56
C SER A 282 19.38 -11.77 1.85
N SER A 283 20.06 -11.58 2.98
CA SER A 283 19.43 -11.45 4.30
C SER A 283 18.77 -10.09 4.51
N GLN A 284 19.15 -9.08 3.73
CA GLN A 284 18.64 -7.71 3.86
C GLN A 284 17.37 -7.54 3.05
N ARG A 285 16.29 -7.09 3.69
CA ARG A 285 15.08 -6.69 2.97
C ARG A 285 15.28 -5.35 2.28
N VAL A 286 15.82 -4.36 3.00
CA VAL A 286 16.08 -3.00 2.51
C VAL A 286 17.57 -2.69 2.69
N VAL A 287 18.20 -2.23 1.63
CA VAL A 287 19.64 -2.01 1.56
C VAL A 287 19.95 -0.52 1.68
N LYS A 288 20.75 -0.13 2.68
CA LYS A 288 21.16 1.26 2.90
C LYS A 288 22.45 1.56 2.12
N LYS A 289 22.46 2.62 1.31
CA LYS A 289 23.58 2.98 0.41
C LYS A 289 24.96 3.12 1.07
N LYS A 290 25.04 3.61 2.32
CA LYS A 290 26.34 4.04 2.88
C LYS A 290 27.26 2.93 3.40
N LEU A 291 26.76 1.72 3.65
CA LEU A 291 27.54 0.53 4.06
C LEU A 291 26.63 -0.71 3.95
N ALA A 292 26.25 -1.06 2.72
CA ALA A 292 25.29 -2.13 2.49
C ALA A 292 25.76 -3.47 3.09
N LEU A 293 27.07 -3.76 3.04
CA LEU A 293 27.64 -5.07 3.41
C LEU A 293 28.63 -5.01 4.58
N GLY A 294 28.73 -3.86 5.25
CA GLY A 294 29.69 -3.62 6.34
C GLY A 294 31.04 -3.06 5.86
N PRO A 295 31.93 -2.68 6.80
CA PRO A 295 33.21 -2.03 6.50
C PRO A 295 34.22 -2.97 5.84
N ASP A 296 34.09 -4.28 6.05
CA ASP A 296 35.00 -5.30 5.55
C ASP A 296 34.82 -5.57 4.04
N CYS A 297 33.73 -5.10 3.43
CA CYS A 297 33.43 -5.29 2.02
C CYS A 297 33.95 -4.10 1.19
N PRO A 298 34.79 -4.31 0.16
CA PRO A 298 35.27 -3.25 -0.71
C PRO A 298 34.10 -2.50 -1.37
N LEU A 299 34.20 -1.17 -1.45
CA LEU A 299 33.13 -0.32 -1.99
C LEU A 299 32.75 -0.68 -3.42
N ILE A 300 33.72 -1.08 -4.26
CA ILE A 300 33.47 -1.50 -5.64
C ILE A 300 32.56 -2.74 -5.71
N VAL A 301 32.85 -3.75 -4.89
CA VAL A 301 32.07 -4.99 -4.77
C VAL A 301 30.68 -4.66 -4.22
N SER A 302 30.61 -3.89 -3.13
CA SER A 302 29.34 -3.49 -2.52
C SER A 302 28.44 -2.72 -3.51
N ASN A 303 28.99 -1.76 -4.24
CA ASN A 303 28.23 -0.97 -5.21
C ASN A 303 27.69 -1.83 -6.35
N GLN A 304 28.49 -2.76 -6.87
CA GLN A 304 28.05 -3.66 -7.92
C GLN A 304 26.97 -4.63 -7.42
N LEU A 305 27.17 -5.24 -6.26
CA LEU A 305 26.21 -6.17 -5.68
C LEU A 305 24.85 -5.49 -5.48
N VAL A 306 24.85 -4.26 -4.96
CA VAL A 306 23.62 -3.48 -4.83
C VAL A 306 23.00 -3.16 -6.19
N LYS A 307 23.79 -2.79 -7.19
CA LYS A 307 23.30 -2.48 -8.54
C LYS A 307 22.66 -3.69 -9.23
N ASN A 308 23.26 -4.87 -9.12
CA ASN A 308 22.87 -6.06 -9.89
C ASN A 308 21.83 -6.94 -9.20
N PHE A 309 21.72 -6.86 -7.87
CA PHE A 309 20.88 -7.73 -7.05
C PHE A 309 19.89 -6.97 -6.16
N THR A 310 19.63 -5.69 -6.41
CA THR A 310 18.52 -4.96 -5.76
C THR A 310 17.60 -4.30 -6.78
N ALA A 311 16.35 -4.12 -6.40
CA ALA A 311 15.37 -3.36 -7.17
C ALA A 311 14.97 -2.10 -6.39
N LEU A 312 14.77 -0.99 -7.10
CA LEU A 312 14.24 0.23 -6.51
C LEU A 312 12.79 0.01 -6.10
N SER A 313 12.47 0.33 -4.85
CA SER A 313 11.14 0.19 -4.27
C SER A 313 10.80 1.46 -3.52
N PHE A 314 9.56 1.94 -3.66
CA PHE A 314 9.08 3.08 -2.90
C PHE A 314 8.47 2.60 -1.58
N GLY A 315 9.03 3.04 -0.46
CA GLY A 315 8.56 2.65 0.87
C GLY A 315 8.90 3.72 1.90
N ASN A 316 8.00 3.93 2.87
CA ASN A 316 8.16 4.97 3.89
C ASN A 316 8.40 6.38 3.31
N GLY A 317 7.79 6.69 2.16
CA GLY A 317 7.93 7.99 1.49
C GLY A 317 9.31 8.25 0.87
N ARG A 318 10.17 7.23 0.73
CA ARG A 318 11.50 7.35 0.12
C ARG A 318 11.75 6.21 -0.88
N LEU A 319 12.56 6.51 -1.89
CA LEU A 319 13.08 5.49 -2.80
C LEU A 319 14.21 4.73 -2.11
N GLN A 320 14.09 3.40 -2.04
CA GLN A 320 15.06 2.54 -1.36
C GLN A 320 15.37 1.29 -2.19
N ASN A 321 16.61 0.82 -2.09
CA ASN A 321 17.01 -0.45 -2.70
C ASN A 321 16.45 -1.60 -1.86
N GLN A 322 15.76 -2.53 -2.51
CA GLN A 322 15.13 -3.68 -1.88
C GLN A 322 15.58 -4.96 -2.55
N VAL A 323 15.91 -5.99 -1.75
CA VAL A 323 16.11 -7.34 -2.28
C VAL A 323 14.72 -7.98 -2.42
N SER A 324 14.17 -7.93 -3.63
CA SER A 324 12.88 -8.54 -3.96
C SER A 324 12.98 -10.07 -3.97
N ALA A 325 11.84 -10.77 -4.06
CA ALA A 325 11.83 -12.23 -4.17
C ALA A 325 12.56 -12.73 -5.42
N SER A 326 12.44 -12.03 -6.56
CA SER A 326 13.19 -12.35 -7.78
C SER A 326 14.69 -12.14 -7.58
N MET A 327 15.10 -11.03 -6.94
CA MET A 327 16.51 -10.80 -6.63
C MET A 327 17.10 -11.85 -5.69
N LYS A 328 16.34 -12.36 -4.71
CA LYS A 328 16.80 -13.50 -3.88
C LYS A 328 17.06 -14.75 -4.69
N VAL A 329 16.23 -15.03 -5.71
CA VAL A 329 16.43 -16.17 -6.61
C VAL A 329 17.71 -15.95 -7.43
N LYS A 330 17.94 -14.72 -7.92
CA LYS A 330 19.16 -14.34 -8.64
C LYS A 330 20.41 -14.50 -7.79
N ILE A 331 20.42 -13.95 -6.59
CA ILE A 331 21.52 -14.10 -5.62
C ILE A 331 21.79 -15.59 -5.36
N THR A 332 20.74 -16.40 -5.19
CA THR A 332 20.90 -17.84 -4.95
C THR A 332 21.53 -18.55 -6.14
N ALA A 333 21.13 -18.23 -7.36
CA ALA A 333 21.70 -18.84 -8.56
C ALA A 333 23.19 -18.49 -8.72
N TYR A 334 23.55 -17.22 -8.48
CA TYR A 334 24.95 -16.79 -8.47
C TYR A 334 25.77 -17.43 -7.34
N ALA A 335 25.18 -17.57 -6.14
CA ALA A 335 25.83 -18.25 -5.02
C ALA A 335 26.08 -19.74 -5.31
N ILE A 336 25.13 -20.44 -5.95
CA ILE A 336 25.32 -21.83 -6.39
C ILE A 336 26.43 -21.92 -7.43
N ALA A 337 26.43 -21.03 -8.43
CA ALA A 337 27.48 -21.01 -9.47
C ALA A 337 28.87 -20.81 -8.87
N LEU A 338 29.00 -19.88 -7.92
CA LEU A 338 30.26 -19.64 -7.23
C LEU A 338 30.66 -20.82 -6.34
N ALA A 339 29.72 -21.44 -5.63
CA ALA A 339 29.99 -22.61 -4.81
C ALA A 339 30.43 -23.83 -5.65
N LEU A 340 30.00 -23.94 -6.91
CA LEU A 340 30.52 -24.94 -7.85
C LEU A 340 31.99 -24.70 -8.17
N HIS A 341 32.43 -23.46 -8.40
CA HIS A 341 33.85 -23.14 -8.60
C HIS A 341 34.70 -23.43 -7.35
N ILE A 342 34.15 -23.21 -6.15
CA ILE A 342 34.84 -23.47 -4.88
C ILE A 342 35.07 -24.98 -4.66
N ASN A 343 34.11 -25.83 -5.05
CA ASN A 343 34.08 -27.26 -4.71
C ASN A 343 34.16 -28.19 -5.94
N ASN A 344 35.04 -27.89 -6.90
CA ASN A 344 35.29 -28.74 -8.07
C ASN A 344 34.00 -29.20 -8.78
N PHE A 345 33.07 -28.27 -9.00
CA PHE A 345 31.79 -28.48 -9.70
C PHE A 345 30.79 -29.40 -8.99
N GLN A 346 30.91 -29.53 -7.66
CA GLN A 346 29.92 -30.19 -6.82
C GLN A 346 29.70 -29.40 -5.53
N THR A 347 28.47 -29.03 -5.22
CA THR A 347 28.18 -28.24 -4.02
C THR A 347 27.01 -28.81 -3.20
N ASP A 348 27.03 -28.56 -1.90
CA ASP A 348 25.97 -28.96 -0.98
C ASP A 348 24.86 -27.91 -0.96
N LEU A 349 23.74 -28.25 -1.61
CA LEU A 349 22.58 -27.37 -1.70
C LEU A 349 21.86 -27.25 -0.35
N THR A 350 21.98 -28.23 0.55
CA THR A 350 21.35 -28.17 1.87
C THR A 350 22.02 -27.11 2.75
N VAL A 351 23.35 -27.01 2.72
CA VAL A 351 24.08 -25.97 3.49
C VAL A 351 23.75 -24.57 2.94
N LEU A 352 23.84 -24.38 1.62
CA LEU A 352 23.50 -23.11 0.98
C LEU A 352 22.04 -22.69 1.21
N GLN A 353 21.11 -23.65 1.23
CA GLN A 353 19.70 -23.42 1.50
C GLN A 353 19.45 -22.80 2.88
N ARG A 354 20.15 -23.29 3.92
CA ARG A 354 20.06 -22.77 5.29
C ARG A 354 20.63 -21.35 5.36
N ASP A 355 21.79 -21.13 4.77
CA ASP A 355 22.47 -19.82 4.77
C ASP A 355 21.66 -18.74 4.05
N LEU A 356 21.11 -19.07 2.87
CA LEU A 356 20.29 -18.16 2.07
C LEU A 356 18.84 -18.04 2.56
N LYS A 357 18.46 -18.80 3.60
CA LYS A 357 17.10 -18.88 4.17
C LYS A 357 16.03 -19.11 3.08
N MET A 358 16.35 -20.02 2.17
CA MET A 358 15.52 -20.38 1.02
C MET A 358 14.68 -21.61 1.32
N ARG A 359 13.56 -21.80 0.63
CA ARG A 359 12.80 -23.05 0.73
C ARG A 359 13.50 -24.15 -0.06
N ASP A 360 13.54 -25.36 0.48
CA ASP A 360 14.10 -26.55 -0.16
C ASP A 360 13.64 -26.76 -1.61
N SER A 361 12.33 -26.68 -1.85
CA SER A 361 11.80 -26.83 -3.21
C SER A 361 12.35 -25.77 -4.15
N ARG A 362 12.48 -24.53 -3.67
CA ARG A 362 12.89 -23.40 -4.50
C ARG A 362 14.37 -23.46 -4.87
N ILE A 363 15.26 -23.85 -3.96
CA ILE A 363 16.68 -24.00 -4.31
C ILE A 363 16.90 -25.14 -5.29
N LEU A 364 16.13 -26.24 -5.17
CA LEU A 364 16.18 -27.36 -6.11
C LEU A 364 15.65 -26.96 -7.48
N ASP A 365 14.59 -26.14 -7.55
CA ASP A 365 14.09 -25.60 -8.82
C ASP A 365 15.15 -24.72 -9.51
N ILE A 366 15.88 -23.90 -8.75
CA ILE A 366 16.99 -23.09 -9.27
C ILE A 366 18.12 -24.00 -9.76
N ALA A 367 18.54 -24.98 -8.97
CA ALA A 367 19.60 -25.91 -9.35
C ALA A 367 19.23 -26.70 -10.64
N LYS A 368 17.98 -27.12 -10.78
CA LYS A 368 17.49 -27.77 -12.02
C LYS A 368 17.49 -26.79 -13.20
N ALA A 369 17.03 -25.55 -12.99
CA ALA A 369 17.05 -24.52 -14.03
C ALA A 369 18.50 -24.18 -14.47
N MET A 370 19.46 -24.29 -13.55
CA MET A 370 20.90 -24.19 -13.82
C MET A 370 21.51 -25.46 -14.44
N ARG A 371 20.68 -26.46 -14.79
CA ARG A 371 21.10 -27.75 -15.36
C ARG A 371 22.04 -28.58 -14.48
N LEU A 372 21.88 -28.50 -13.16
CA LEU A 372 22.65 -29.32 -12.23
C LEU A 372 22.02 -30.70 -12.06
N LYS A 373 22.88 -31.73 -11.99
CA LYS A 373 22.49 -33.08 -11.57
C LYS A 373 22.35 -33.08 -10.05
N ILE A 374 21.17 -33.43 -9.55
CA ILE A 374 20.90 -33.52 -8.11
C ILE A 374 21.09 -34.96 -7.65
N SER A 375 21.96 -35.18 -6.67
CA SER A 375 22.12 -36.45 -5.98
C SER A 375 21.85 -36.28 -4.48
N LYS A 376 21.53 -37.39 -3.81
CA LYS A 376 21.39 -37.43 -2.35
C LYS A 376 22.63 -38.08 -1.77
N SER A 377 23.20 -37.47 -0.74
CA SER A 377 24.27 -38.05 0.06
C SER A 377 23.81 -38.16 1.51
N LYS A 378 24.17 -39.26 2.17
CA LYS A 378 23.99 -39.41 3.62
C LYS A 378 25.14 -38.68 4.29
N SER A 379 24.84 -37.77 5.21
CA SER A 379 25.86 -37.17 6.06
C SER A 379 26.58 -38.25 6.87
N LEU A 380 27.85 -38.01 7.23
CA LEU A 380 28.65 -38.85 8.12
C LEU A 380 27.97 -39.09 9.48
N SER A 381 27.05 -38.21 9.88
CA SER A 381 26.24 -38.34 11.11
C SER A 381 24.96 -39.18 10.96
N GLY A 382 24.62 -39.62 9.74
CA GLY A 382 23.47 -40.50 9.45
C GLY A 382 22.07 -39.91 9.68
N LEU A 383 21.96 -38.69 10.24
CA LEU A 383 20.69 -38.08 10.66
C LEU A 383 20.07 -37.15 9.61
N ASP A 384 20.88 -36.53 8.74
CA ASP A 384 20.41 -35.60 7.70
C ASP A 384 20.77 -36.10 6.28
N GLU A 385 19.77 -36.11 5.40
CA GLU A 385 19.96 -36.29 3.95
C GLU A 385 20.41 -34.97 3.32
N HIS A 386 21.66 -34.93 2.85
CA HIS A 386 22.21 -33.79 2.13
C HIS A 386 21.94 -33.92 0.62
N LYS A 387 21.57 -32.82 -0.02
CA LYS A 387 21.28 -32.77 -1.46
C LYS A 387 22.47 -32.10 -2.14
N LEU A 388 23.18 -32.86 -2.98
CA LEU A 388 24.33 -32.35 -3.71
C LEU A 388 23.91 -31.96 -5.13
N GLY A 389 24.36 -30.78 -5.56
CA GLY A 389 24.26 -30.32 -6.95
C GLY A 389 25.61 -30.50 -7.64
N THR A 390 25.64 -31.24 -8.74
CA THR A 390 26.85 -31.46 -9.54
C THR A 390 26.65 -30.91 -10.95
N LEU A 391 27.62 -30.16 -11.45
CA LEU A 391 27.68 -29.74 -12.84
C LEU A 391 28.54 -30.73 -13.63
N SER A 392 27.90 -31.49 -14.51
CA SER A 392 28.55 -32.52 -15.34
C SER A 392 28.15 -32.36 -16.79
N LEU A 393 29.10 -32.54 -17.71
CA LEU A 393 28.84 -32.59 -19.14
C LEU A 393 28.57 -34.05 -19.59
N PRO A 394 27.64 -34.30 -20.53
CA PRO A 394 26.75 -33.32 -21.17
C PRO A 394 25.67 -32.80 -20.21
N LEU A 395 25.23 -31.56 -20.41
CA LEU A 395 24.24 -30.92 -19.55
C LEU A 395 22.89 -31.67 -19.61
N PRO A 396 22.25 -31.93 -18.45
CA PRO A 396 20.90 -32.50 -18.41
C PRO A 396 19.89 -31.65 -19.18
N VAL A 397 19.01 -32.31 -19.95
CA VAL A 397 17.90 -31.64 -20.64
C VAL A 397 16.88 -31.16 -19.59
N TYR A 398 16.83 -29.86 -19.37
CA TYR A 398 15.86 -29.26 -18.46
C TYR A 398 14.50 -29.10 -19.16
N LYS A 399 13.50 -29.88 -18.74
CA LYS A 399 12.10 -29.66 -19.12
C LYS A 399 11.45 -28.75 -18.09
N MET A 400 11.13 -27.51 -18.48
CA MET A 400 10.32 -26.60 -17.67
C MET A 400 9.02 -27.30 -17.24
N PRO A 401 8.60 -27.23 -15.96
CA PRO A 401 7.31 -27.73 -15.55
C PRO A 401 6.22 -26.96 -16.31
N SER A 402 5.47 -27.65 -17.19
CA SER A 402 4.30 -27.08 -17.84
C SER A 402 3.34 -26.56 -16.77
N GLY A 403 3.03 -25.26 -16.79
CA GLY A 403 2.31 -24.54 -15.76
C GLY A 403 1.05 -25.27 -15.27
N GLY A 404 1.07 -25.66 -13.99
CA GLY A 404 -0.07 -26.28 -13.33
C GLY A 404 -1.19 -25.27 -13.06
N ARG A 405 -2.39 -25.61 -13.54
CA ARG A 405 -3.73 -25.10 -13.21
C ARG A 405 -4.01 -23.63 -13.55
N LYS A 406 -4.55 -23.43 -14.77
CA LYS A 406 -5.56 -22.39 -15.02
C LYS A 406 -6.64 -22.52 -13.94
N ARG A 407 -6.79 -21.51 -13.08
CA ARG A 407 -7.97 -21.36 -12.23
C ARG A 407 -9.18 -21.27 -13.16
N LYS A 408 -10.14 -22.19 -13.02
CA LYS A 408 -11.48 -21.96 -13.56
C LYS A 408 -12.02 -20.71 -12.87
N ALA A 409 -12.28 -19.68 -13.67
CA ALA A 409 -13.14 -18.59 -13.25
C ALA A 409 -14.54 -19.18 -13.11
N ASN A 410 -15.11 -19.08 -11.92
CA ASN A 410 -16.54 -18.98 -11.73
C ASN A 410 -16.87 -17.52 -11.50
#